data_AF-A0A7S2KJP4-F1
#
_entry.id   AF-A0A7S2KJP4-F1
#
_cell.length_a   1.000
_cell.length_b   1.000
_cell.length_c   1.000
_cell.angle_alpha   90.00
_cell.angle_beta   90.00
_cell.angle_gamma   90.00
#
_symmetry.space_group_name_H-M   'P 1'
#
loop_
_entity.id
_entity.type
_entity.pdbx_description
1 polymer ?
#
loop_
_entity_poly.entity_id
_entity_poly.type
_entity_poly.pdbx_seq_one_letter_code
_entity_poly.pdbx_strand_id
1 'polypeptide(L)'
;ATDVNMARLMTLSCAAAIDEVGANMARDKIAMIKFAVPELTSRVVDRAVQVHGGAGVCSDFPLARALAGLRTLRIADGPDIVHKRTVALLEIKRMAKQMGLEDELKQRARSRL
;
A
#
# COMPACT_ATOMS: atom_id res chain seq x y z
N ALA A 1 13.38 6.72 -11.41
CA ALA A 1 12.15 7.36 -11.95
C ALA A 1 10.91 6.48 -11.79
N THR A 2 10.99 5.16 -12.06
CA THR A 2 9.83 4.24 -12.07
C THR A 2 9.02 4.22 -10.76
N ASP A 3 9.66 4.05 -9.59
CA ASP A 3 8.94 4.00 -8.29
C ASP A 3 8.10 5.25 -8.03
N VAL A 4 8.61 6.43 -8.38
CA VAL A 4 7.90 7.71 -8.20
C VAL A 4 6.68 7.78 -9.12
N ASN A 5 6.81 7.32 -10.36
CA ASN A 5 5.68 7.29 -11.30
C ASN A 5 4.63 6.26 -10.86
N MET A 6 5.04 5.08 -10.37
CA MET A 6 4.13 4.09 -9.80
C MET A 6 3.36 4.68 -8.61
N ALA A 7 4.05 5.28 -7.64
CA ALA A 7 3.42 5.90 -6.48
C ALA A 7 2.43 7.00 -6.90
N ARG A 8 2.82 7.88 -7.83
CA ARG A 8 1.95 8.95 -8.33
C ARG A 8 0.70 8.41 -8.99
N LEU A 9 0.83 7.45 -9.91
CA LEU A 9 -0.30 6.89 -10.65
C LEU A 9 -1.24 6.10 -9.72
N MET A 10 -0.70 5.36 -8.75
CA MET A 10 -1.51 4.66 -7.75
C MET A 10 -2.32 5.63 -6.90
N THR A 11 -1.70 6.72 -6.41
CA THR A 11 -2.39 7.76 -5.63
C THR A 11 -3.47 8.45 -6.46
N LEU A 12 -3.18 8.84 -7.71
CA LEU A 12 -4.16 9.49 -8.58
C LEU A 12 -5.31 8.56 -8.95
N SER A 13 -5.05 7.27 -9.22
CA SER A 13 -6.10 6.28 -9.48
C SER A 13 -6.98 6.05 -8.25
N CYS A 14 -6.41 6.06 -7.04
CA CYS A 14 -7.18 5.99 -5.81
C CYS A 14 -8.04 7.24 -5.61
N ALA A 15 -7.49 8.43 -5.82
CA ALA A 15 -8.24 9.68 -5.72
C ALA A 15 -9.42 9.71 -6.70
N ALA A 16 -9.17 9.38 -7.98
CA ALA A 16 -10.22 9.31 -8.99
C ALA A 16 -11.34 8.32 -8.61
N ALA A 17 -11.00 7.16 -8.03
CA ALA A 17 -11.99 6.20 -7.56
C ALA A 17 -12.79 6.72 -6.35
N ILE A 18 -12.16 7.46 -5.44
CA ILE A 18 -12.87 8.11 -4.32
C ILE A 18 -13.86 9.14 -4.85
N ASP A 19 -13.46 9.94 -5.84
CA ASP A 19 -14.33 10.94 -6.45
C ASP A 19 -15.53 10.30 -7.18
N GLU A 20 -15.35 9.12 -7.78
CA GLU A 20 -16.40 8.40 -8.52
C GLU A 20 -17.38 7.63 -7.62
N VAL A 21 -16.87 6.83 -6.67
CA VAL A 21 -17.69 5.88 -5.89
C VAL A 21 -17.70 6.15 -4.38
N GLY A 22 -16.97 7.17 -3.93
CA GLY A 22 -16.80 7.48 -2.51
C GLY A 22 -15.78 6.60 -1.79
N ALA A 23 -15.26 7.09 -0.66
CA ALA A 23 -14.18 6.46 0.09
C ALA A 23 -14.51 5.03 0.57
N ASN A 24 -15.75 4.78 0.98
CA ASN A 24 -16.16 3.46 1.48
C ASN A 24 -16.10 2.38 0.39
N MET A 25 -16.46 2.72 -0.85
CA MET A 25 -16.44 1.78 -1.98
C MET A 25 -15.04 1.64 -2.58
N ALA A 26 -14.21 2.70 -2.50
CA ALA A 26 -12.81 2.70 -2.95
C ALA A 26 -11.80 2.15 -1.92
N ARG A 27 -12.28 1.50 -0.85
CA ARG A 27 -11.45 1.05 0.28
C ARG A 27 -10.33 0.07 -0.11
N ASP A 28 -10.50 -0.70 -1.19
CA ASP A 28 -9.47 -1.59 -1.71
C ASP A 28 -8.26 -0.78 -2.22
N LYS A 29 -8.51 0.25 -3.03
CA LYS A 29 -7.48 1.15 -3.55
C LYS A 29 -6.83 1.96 -2.42
N ILE A 30 -7.61 2.44 -1.46
CA ILE A 30 -7.08 3.15 -0.27
C ILE A 30 -6.11 2.25 0.51
N ALA A 31 -6.50 1.00 0.78
CA ALA A 31 -5.64 0.04 1.45
C ALA A 31 -4.38 -0.28 0.63
N MET A 32 -4.51 -0.42 -0.70
CA MET A 32 -3.36 -0.65 -1.59
C MET A 32 -2.34 0.48 -1.52
N ILE A 33 -2.76 1.75 -1.70
CA ILE A 33 -1.83 2.88 -1.68
C ILE A 33 -1.17 3.05 -0.31
N LYS A 34 -1.88 2.73 0.76
CA LYS A 34 -1.42 2.93 2.13
C LYS A 34 -0.18 2.11 2.49
N PHE A 35 -0.04 0.89 1.97
CA PHE A 35 1.20 0.11 2.15
C PHE A 35 2.18 0.28 0.98
N ALA A 36 1.70 0.43 -0.25
CA ALA A 36 2.56 0.44 -1.43
C ALA A 36 3.37 1.74 -1.55
N VAL A 37 2.75 2.91 -1.31
CA VAL A 37 3.40 4.21 -1.51
C VAL A 37 4.56 4.42 -0.52
N PRO A 38 4.42 4.14 0.80
CA PRO A 38 5.57 4.22 1.71
C PRO A 38 6.71 3.28 1.32
N GLU A 39 6.41 2.06 0.85
CA GLU A 39 7.42 1.08 0.41
C GLU A 39 8.18 1.57 -0.83
N LEU A 40 7.45 2.02 -1.85
CA LEU A 40 8.01 2.61 -3.08
C LEU A 40 8.90 3.80 -2.77
N THR A 41 8.42 4.71 -1.93
CA THR A 41 9.14 5.94 -1.58
C THR A 41 10.38 5.62 -0.74
N SER A 42 10.30 4.64 0.16
CA SER A 42 11.45 4.19 0.96
C SER A 42 12.59 3.70 0.06
N ARG A 43 12.29 2.96 -1.02
CA ARG A 43 13.32 2.53 -1.99
C ARG A 43 13.96 3.69 -2.75
N VAL A 44 13.22 4.77 -3.00
CA VAL A 44 13.76 5.97 -3.65
C VAL A 44 14.70 6.70 -2.70
N VAL A 45 14.28 6.92 -1.45
CA VAL A 45 15.07 7.62 -0.43
C VAL A 45 16.32 6.81 -0.07
N ASP A 46 16.21 5.49 0.06
CA ASP A 46 17.34 4.61 0.35
C ASP A 46 18.43 4.69 -0.74
N ARG A 47 18.02 4.68 -2.02
CA ARG A 47 18.97 4.92 -3.12
C ARG A 47 19.61 6.30 -3.05
N ALA A 48 18.89 7.33 -2.61
CA ALA A 48 19.45 8.66 -2.41
C ALA A 48 20.46 8.68 -1.25
N VAL A 49 20.19 7.99 -0.14
CA VAL A 49 21.14 7.80 0.97
C VAL A 49 22.42 7.17 0.44
N GLN A 50 22.31 6.09 -0.33
CA GLN A 50 23.45 5.38 -0.87
C GLN A 50 24.35 6.26 -1.76
N VAL A 51 23.76 7.15 -2.57
CA VAL A 51 24.51 8.10 -3.42
C VAL A 51 25.26 9.14 -2.57
N HIS A 52 24.73 9.55 -1.42
CA HIS A 52 25.36 10.52 -0.52
C HIS A 52 26.37 9.88 0.45
N GLY A 53 26.52 8.55 0.45
CA GLY A 53 27.42 7.84 1.34
C GLY A 53 27.14 8.14 2.82
N GLY A 54 28.20 8.34 3.61
CA GLY A 54 28.09 8.65 5.03
C GLY A 54 27.24 9.90 5.32
N ALA A 55 27.29 10.91 4.45
CA ALA A 55 26.49 12.13 4.63
C ALA A 55 24.98 11.85 4.49
N GLY A 56 24.59 10.80 3.76
CA GLY A 56 23.18 10.40 3.61
C GLY A 56 22.52 9.91 4.92
N VAL A 57 23.33 9.52 5.91
CA VAL A 57 22.85 9.13 7.25
C VAL A 57 23.13 10.18 8.33
N CYS A 58 23.75 11.30 7.96
CA CYS A 58 24.00 12.44 8.85
C CYS A 58 22.83 13.45 8.83
N SER A 59 22.92 14.48 9.66
CA SER A 59 21.98 15.60 9.70
C SER A 59 22.16 16.61 8.56
N ASP A 60 23.23 16.48 7.77
CA ASP A 60 23.56 17.40 6.67
C ASP A 60 22.54 17.33 5.54
N PHE A 61 21.88 16.18 5.37
CA PHE A 61 20.83 15.94 4.39
C PHE A 61 19.54 15.46 5.08
N PRO A 62 18.36 15.78 4.54
CA PRO A 62 17.08 15.36 5.13
C PRO A 62 16.78 13.86 4.97
N LEU A 63 17.71 13.07 4.43
CA LEU A 63 17.48 11.70 3.97
C LEU A 63 17.26 10.71 5.14
N ALA A 64 18.07 10.79 6.19
CA ALA A 64 17.90 9.96 7.39
C ALA A 64 16.53 10.18 8.06
N ARG A 65 16.13 11.46 8.19
CA ARG A 65 14.81 11.83 8.70
C ARG A 65 13.67 11.33 7.81
N ALA A 66 13.82 11.46 6.49
CA ALA A 66 12.82 10.97 5.54
C ALA A 66 12.64 9.44 5.64
N LEU A 67 13.73 8.68 5.74
CA LEU A 67 13.67 7.22 5.89
C LEU A 67 12.96 6.80 7.19
N ALA A 68 13.27 7.47 8.31
CA ALA A 68 12.58 7.24 9.58
C ALA A 68 11.08 7.57 9.49
N GLY A 69 10.72 8.70 8.87
CA GLY A 69 9.32 9.09 8.65
C GLY A 69 8.55 8.07 7.81
N LEU A 70 9.14 7.59 6.71
CA LEU A 70 8.55 6.56 5.87
C LEU A 70 8.37 5.24 6.62
N ARG A 71 9.32 4.87 7.49
CA ARG A 71 9.18 3.69 8.35
C ARG A 71 8.01 3.81 9.32
N THR A 72 7.75 5.00 9.86
CA THR A 72 6.59 5.29 10.71
C THR A 72 5.27 5.16 9.95
N LEU A 73 5.19 5.62 8.70
CA LEU A 73 3.99 5.52 7.87
C LEU A 73 3.58 4.07 7.54
N ARG A 74 4.49 3.10 7.70
CA ARG A 74 4.19 1.66 7.56
C ARG A 74 3.54 1.04 8.81
N ILE A 75 3.39 1.84 9.87
CA ILE A 75 2.77 1.44 11.15
C ILE A 75 1.54 2.32 11.42
N ALA A 76 1.68 3.63 11.26
CA ALA A 76 0.61 4.61 11.45
C ALA A 76 -0.59 4.30 10.54
N ASP A 77 -1.81 4.61 10.99
CA ASP A 77 -3.06 4.41 10.24
C ASP A 77 -3.27 2.99 9.69
N GLY A 78 -2.79 1.99 10.45
CA GLY A 78 -2.86 0.58 10.10
C GLY A 78 -1.53 0.05 9.56
N PRO A 79 -0.91 -0.95 10.22
CA PRO A 79 0.30 -1.59 9.73
C PRO A 79 0.10 -2.23 8.36
N ASP A 80 1.16 -2.30 7.56
CA ASP A 80 1.12 -2.85 6.19
C ASP A 80 0.41 -4.21 6.11
N ILE A 81 0.66 -5.11 7.08
CA ILE A 81 0.10 -6.45 7.10
C ILE A 81 -1.44 -6.45 7.22
N VAL A 82 -2.01 -5.46 7.90
CA VAL A 82 -3.47 -5.33 8.07
C VAL A 82 -4.11 -4.90 6.75
N HIS A 83 -3.48 -3.95 6.05
CA HIS A 83 -3.94 -3.49 4.73
C HIS A 83 -3.74 -4.57 3.66
N LYS A 84 -2.58 -5.25 3.64
CA LYS A 84 -2.31 -6.38 2.74
C LYS A 84 -3.30 -7.51 2.92
N ARG A 85 -3.63 -7.88 4.17
CA ARG A 85 -4.68 -8.86 4.48
C ARG A 85 -6.04 -8.42 3.96
N THR A 86 -6.42 -7.16 4.20
CA THR A 86 -7.70 -6.60 3.72
C THR A 86 -7.80 -6.68 2.21
N VAL A 87 -6.79 -6.22 1.48
CA VAL A 87 -6.73 -6.31 0.01
C VAL A 87 -6.81 -7.77 -0.44
N ALA A 88 -6.04 -8.68 0.17
CA ALA A 88 -6.09 -10.10 -0.19
C ALA A 88 -7.50 -10.70 -0.04
N LEU A 89 -8.21 -10.39 1.04
CA LEU A 89 -9.59 -10.87 1.24
C LEU A 89 -10.57 -10.29 0.22
N LEU A 90 -10.41 -9.01 -0.15
CA LEU A 90 -11.24 -8.36 -1.17
C LEU A 90 -11.00 -8.95 -2.56
N GLU A 91 -9.73 -9.19 -2.92
CA GLU A 91 -9.38 -9.83 -4.19
C GLU A 91 -9.87 -11.28 -4.26
N ILE A 92 -9.70 -12.08 -3.19
CA ILE A 92 -10.24 -13.45 -3.14
C ILE A 92 -11.76 -13.46 -3.38
N LYS A 93 -12.50 -12.53 -2.75
CA LYS A 93 -13.94 -12.42 -2.96
C LYS A 93 -14.28 -12.02 -4.39
N ARG A 94 -13.54 -11.07 -4.97
CA ARG A 94 -13.73 -10.62 -6.36
C ARG A 94 -13.46 -11.75 -7.35
N MET A 95 -12.38 -12.51 -7.17
CA MET A 95 -12.03 -13.64 -8.02
C MET A 95 -13.04 -14.79 -7.88
N ALA A 96 -13.47 -15.13 -6.67
CA ALA A 96 -14.50 -16.14 -6.45
C ALA A 96 -15.81 -15.78 -7.17
N LYS A 97 -16.20 -14.49 -7.15
CA LYS A 97 -17.34 -13.99 -7.92
C LYS A 97 -17.17 -14.19 -9.43
N GLN A 98 -16.00 -13.81 -9.96
CA GLN A 98 -15.70 -13.94 -11.40
C GLN A 98 -15.69 -15.41 -11.86
N MET A 99 -15.29 -16.32 -10.99
CA MET A 99 -15.23 -17.76 -11.26
C MET A 99 -16.52 -18.52 -10.93
N GLY A 100 -17.56 -17.86 -10.40
CA GLY A 100 -18.80 -18.52 -9.97
C GLY A 100 -18.66 -19.39 -8.71
N LEU A 101 -17.61 -19.20 -7.92
CA LEU A 101 -17.27 -19.99 -6.72
C LEU A 101 -17.72 -19.32 -5.41
N GLU A 102 -18.65 -18.37 -5.45
CA GLU A 102 -19.05 -17.61 -4.25
C GLU A 102 -19.63 -18.50 -3.15
N ASP A 103 -20.44 -19.49 -3.52
CA ASP A 103 -21.14 -20.35 -2.57
C ASP A 103 -20.20 -21.38 -1.93
N GLU A 104 -19.25 -21.92 -2.70
CA GLU A 104 -18.18 -22.76 -2.18
C GLU A 104 -17.31 -21.99 -1.16
N LEU A 105 -16.98 -20.73 -1.47
CA LEU A 105 -16.22 -19.88 -0.55
C LEU A 105 -16.99 -19.65 0.77
N LYS A 106 -18.30 -19.37 0.69
CA LYS A 106 -19.17 -19.22 1.88
C LYS A 106 -19.24 -20.52 2.69
N GLN A 107 -19.34 -21.67 2.02
CA GLN A 107 -19.40 -22.97 2.68
C GLN A 107 -18.10 -23.30 3.41
N ARG A 108 -16.95 -23.08 2.77
CA ARG A 108 -15.62 -23.26 3.38
C ARG A 108 -15.35 -22.30 4.55
N ALA A 109 -15.86 -21.07 4.48
CA ALA A 109 -15.73 -20.12 5.58
C ALA A 109 -16.53 -20.57 6.82
N ARG A 110 -17.73 -21.14 6.61
CA ARG A 110 -18.56 -21.68 7.69
C ARG A 110 -17.98 -22.94 8.33
N SER A 111 -17.30 -23.79 7.55
CA SER A 111 -16.71 -25.03 8.06
C SER A 111 -15.42 -24.85 8.87
N ARG A 112 -14.89 -23.61 8.97
CA ARG A 112 -13.68 -23.27 9.74
C ARG A 112 -14.00 -22.59 11.07
N LEU A 113 -15.27 -22.35 11.37
CA LEU A 113 -15.79 -21.87 12.65
C LEU A 113 -16.30 -23.07 13.45
#